data_AF-A0A7Y3XXT6-F1
#
_entry.id   AF-A0A7Y3XXT6-F1
#
_cell.length_a   1.000
_cell.length_b   1.000
_cell.length_c   1.000
_cell.angle_alpha   90.00
_cell.angle_beta   90.00
_cell.angle_gamma   90.00
#
_symmetry.space_group_name_H-M   'P 1'
#
loop_
_entity.id
_entity.type
_entity.pdbx_description
1 polymer ?
#
loop_
_entity_poly.entity_id
_entity_poly.type
_entity_poly.pdbx_seq_one_letter_code
_entity_poly.pdbx_strand_id
1 'polypeptide(L)'
;MFKKKLFRSFICTFLTFLMVFTSVNVGTLRTKKVFAETIKEGSANYVKNSATELEGLKEEKEIKEDKNYKELVQVAVAKASDWMIKNFDKEDGHWQAIAISRAGKEVPKIYMELLNKGEKLPDDKQGQYGKFILGILAAGGNPENVAEHNLYKDMIKNVSYSSESFNMWGLPWDLAALNAIDYELPKDCGFTKEDLVKQILSKKVEDGGFSGFGNATDVDVTGFSTVALYPYYHKDDNVKNAMDSSVEKLSQVQNEDGGFKGSWGSGSNINSAAQALMAITLAGQDPTSGKFTKTEGNLIDYILGLQNEDGSFNWKKGDKGNIKIATEQTVYALDQYLYYLEGKGSIWEFDKKIVDEPEKPEQPKEPVKPVEEKFKVERIGEGNLKKGSSAEIKFDIENISKRDEEVTLAVILYDKKDKKEMINHSYVKKILKAGEKEIFAAGFIIPEEGDYVVKAIICDNLNTNKMNVLVKPIEIAVE
;
A
#
# COMPACT_ATOMS: atom_id res chain seq x y z
N MET A 1 17.18 -44.24 -38.11
CA MET A 1 17.04 -44.69 -39.51
C MET A 1 15.68 -45.37 -39.66
N PHE A 2 14.66 -44.62 -40.08
CA PHE A 2 13.29 -45.09 -40.26
C PHE A 2 13.14 -45.97 -41.51
N LYS A 3 12.37 -47.06 -41.44
CA LYS A 3 11.77 -47.70 -42.63
C LYS A 3 10.37 -48.24 -42.32
N LYS A 4 9.39 -47.64 -43.03
CA LYS A 4 8.24 -48.25 -43.75
C LYS A 4 7.21 -49.01 -42.88
N LYS A 5 5.90 -49.05 -43.14
CA LYS A 5 4.94 -48.55 -44.14
C LYS A 5 3.58 -49.07 -43.59
N LEU A 6 2.48 -48.35 -43.73
CA LEU A 6 1.34 -48.81 -44.55
C LEU A 6 0.27 -47.71 -44.65
N PHE A 7 -0.36 -47.69 -45.82
CA PHE A 7 -1.22 -46.66 -46.38
C PHE A 7 -2.48 -47.37 -46.90
N ARG A 8 -3.63 -46.67 -46.92
CA ARG A 8 -4.94 -47.02 -47.53
C ARG A 8 -5.78 -48.05 -46.76
N SER A 9 -7.11 -47.94 -46.61
CA SER A 9 -8.17 -47.18 -47.29
C SER A 9 -9.44 -47.31 -46.42
N PHE A 10 -10.29 -46.29 -46.29
CA PHE A 10 -11.68 -46.35 -46.79
C PHE A 10 -12.40 -45.00 -46.60
N ILE A 11 -13.04 -44.60 -47.69
CA ILE A 11 -13.75 -43.35 -47.95
C ILE A 11 -15.25 -43.61 -47.82
N CYS A 12 -15.98 -42.62 -47.29
CA CYS A 12 -17.41 -42.33 -47.45
C CYS A 12 -18.45 -43.41 -47.12
N THR A 13 -19.28 -43.13 -46.11
CA THR A 13 -20.74 -43.22 -46.25
C THR A 13 -21.43 -42.17 -45.37
N PHE A 14 -22.16 -41.25 -46.02
CA PHE A 14 -23.37 -40.52 -45.58
C PHE A 14 -23.33 -39.74 -44.25
N LEU A 15 -23.44 -38.39 -44.17
CA LEU A 15 -24.30 -37.44 -44.88
C LEU A 15 -25.80 -37.79 -44.76
N THR A 16 -26.42 -37.45 -43.62
CA THR A 16 -27.74 -36.81 -43.47
C THR A 16 -28.16 -36.76 -42.00
N PHE A 17 -27.97 -35.63 -41.33
CA PHE A 17 -29.11 -34.90 -40.77
C PHE A 17 -28.71 -33.43 -40.56
N LEU A 18 -29.62 -32.59 -41.00
CA LEU A 18 -29.51 -31.18 -41.32
C LEU A 18 -30.31 -30.41 -40.27
N MET A 19 -29.81 -29.24 -39.85
CA MET A 19 -30.53 -28.14 -39.18
C MET A 19 -31.09 -28.46 -37.77
N VAL A 20 -30.86 -27.62 -36.77
CA VAL A 20 -31.63 -26.38 -36.58
C VAL A 20 -30.94 -25.50 -35.50
N PHE A 21 -30.99 -24.19 -35.74
CA PHE A 21 -30.59 -23.02 -34.92
C PHE A 21 -29.16 -22.45 -35.00
N THR A 22 -29.03 -21.64 -36.06
CA THR A 22 -28.31 -20.37 -36.21
C THR A 22 -28.66 -19.29 -35.18
N SER A 23 -27.64 -18.57 -34.69
CA SER A 23 -27.58 -17.10 -34.45
C SER A 23 -26.16 -16.76 -33.92
N VAL A 24 -25.16 -16.42 -34.74
CA VAL A 24 -24.77 -15.06 -35.25
C VAL A 24 -24.61 -14.05 -34.10
N ASN A 25 -23.46 -13.45 -33.78
CA ASN A 25 -22.39 -12.77 -34.55
C ASN A 25 -21.00 -13.15 -33.96
N VAL A 26 -19.92 -13.50 -34.68
CA VAL A 26 -19.19 -12.89 -35.82
C VAL A 26 -18.66 -11.48 -35.53
N GLY A 27 -17.34 -11.39 -35.27
CA GLY A 27 -16.69 -10.10 -35.10
C GLY A 27 -15.22 -10.12 -34.73
N THR A 28 -14.43 -11.12 -35.14
CA THR A 28 -12.96 -11.04 -35.09
C THR A 28 -12.37 -12.19 -35.91
N LEU A 29 -11.30 -11.91 -36.66
CA LEU A 29 -10.53 -12.86 -37.48
C LEU A 29 -11.03 -13.10 -38.92
N ARG A 30 -11.09 -12.06 -39.76
CA ARG A 30 -10.77 -12.22 -41.20
C ARG A 30 -10.51 -10.91 -41.96
N THR A 31 -9.37 -10.25 -41.71
CA THR A 31 -8.86 -9.18 -42.60
C THR A 31 -7.34 -9.13 -42.61
N LYS A 32 -6.67 -10.24 -42.93
CA LYS A 32 -5.29 -10.22 -43.47
C LYS A 32 -5.07 -11.38 -44.45
N LYS A 33 -5.70 -11.29 -45.62
CA LYS A 33 -5.23 -11.83 -46.91
C LYS A 33 -6.36 -11.67 -47.92
N VAL A 34 -5.98 -11.35 -49.15
CA VAL A 34 -6.83 -11.11 -50.33
C VAL A 34 -7.17 -9.63 -50.54
N PHE A 35 -6.17 -8.89 -51.01
CA PHE A 35 -6.30 -7.92 -52.10
C PHE A 35 -4.94 -7.84 -52.79
N ALA A 36 -4.62 -8.91 -53.52
CA ALA A 36 -3.65 -8.89 -54.60
C ALA A 36 -4.39 -9.39 -55.83
N GLU A 37 -4.15 -8.73 -56.96
CA GLU A 37 -4.70 -8.98 -58.31
C GLU A 37 -6.05 -8.31 -58.62
N THR A 38 -5.93 -7.15 -59.27
CA THR A 38 -6.67 -6.61 -60.44
C THR A 38 -6.65 -5.09 -60.23
N ILE A 39 -5.81 -4.31 -60.92
CA ILE A 39 -6.14 -3.65 -62.18
C ILE A 39 -4.83 -3.37 -62.93
N LYS A 40 -4.75 -3.89 -64.16
CA LYS A 40 -3.82 -3.42 -65.19
C LYS A 40 -4.53 -2.29 -65.96
N GLU A 41 -3.73 -1.30 -66.34
CA GLU A 41 -4.01 -0.24 -67.34
C GLU A 41 -4.93 0.91 -66.93
N GLY A 42 -4.32 2.08 -66.71
CA GLY A 42 -5.02 3.37 -66.63
C GLY A 42 -4.21 4.44 -65.91
N SER A 43 -3.39 5.18 -66.65
CA SER A 43 -2.74 6.46 -66.28
C SER A 43 -1.53 6.41 -65.32
N ALA A 44 -0.37 6.14 -65.92
CA ALA A 44 0.90 6.69 -65.46
C ALA A 44 0.86 8.22 -65.62
N ASN A 45 0.60 8.96 -64.53
CA ASN A 45 1.00 10.37 -64.35
C ASN A 45 0.71 10.96 -62.95
N TYR A 46 0.61 10.13 -61.90
CA TYR A 46 0.43 10.59 -60.51
C TYR A 46 1.47 10.01 -59.53
N VAL A 47 2.58 9.48 -60.04
CA VAL A 47 3.70 8.96 -59.23
C VAL A 47 4.89 9.90 -59.41
N LYS A 48 4.84 11.06 -58.74
CA LYS A 48 6.03 11.84 -58.40
C LYS A 48 5.80 12.94 -57.35
N ASN A 49 4.55 13.19 -56.94
CA ASN A 49 4.24 14.15 -55.87
C ASN A 49 3.67 13.53 -54.58
N SER A 50 3.55 12.20 -54.47
CA SER A 50 3.12 11.54 -53.21
C SER A 50 4.26 10.88 -52.42
N ALA A 51 5.47 10.81 -52.95
CA ALA A 51 6.62 10.23 -52.23
C ALA A 51 7.23 11.19 -51.19
N THR A 52 7.13 12.50 -51.41
CA THR A 52 7.61 13.54 -50.49
C THR A 52 6.62 13.92 -49.40
N GLU A 53 5.33 13.57 -49.53
CA GLU A 53 4.33 13.71 -48.44
C GLU A 53 4.22 12.44 -47.56
N LEU A 54 4.74 11.30 -48.02
CA LEU A 54 4.76 10.04 -47.25
C LEU A 54 6.06 9.82 -46.45
N GLU A 55 7.12 10.59 -46.71
CA GLU A 55 8.33 10.62 -45.88
C GLU A 55 8.24 11.60 -44.69
N GLY A 56 7.26 12.52 -44.71
CA GLY A 56 6.98 13.47 -43.62
C GLY A 56 5.91 13.04 -42.60
N LEU A 57 5.33 11.85 -42.74
CA LEU A 57 4.24 11.33 -41.90
C LEU A 57 4.56 9.96 -41.26
N LYS A 58 5.86 9.64 -41.11
CA LYS A 58 6.35 8.52 -40.30
C LYS A 58 6.94 8.97 -38.95
N GLU A 59 6.33 9.98 -38.33
CA GLU A 59 6.25 9.93 -36.88
C GLU A 59 5.12 8.96 -36.56
N GLU A 60 5.50 7.71 -36.26
CA GLU A 60 4.65 6.83 -35.47
C GLU A 60 4.34 7.59 -34.17
N LYS A 61 3.21 8.29 -34.14
CA LYS A 61 2.50 8.52 -32.88
C LYS A 61 2.09 7.15 -32.39
N GLU A 62 3.01 6.51 -31.69
CA GLU A 62 2.71 5.45 -30.76
C GLU A 62 1.56 5.98 -29.89
N ILE A 63 0.36 5.44 -30.12
CA ILE A 63 -0.77 5.66 -29.23
C ILE A 63 -0.32 4.99 -27.94
N LYS A 64 0.32 5.75 -27.03
CA LYS A 64 0.59 5.29 -25.68
C LYS A 64 -0.76 4.96 -25.08
N GLU A 65 -1.05 3.68 -24.99
CA GLU A 65 -2.16 3.16 -24.21
C GLU A 65 -2.02 3.79 -22.82
N ASP A 66 -3.05 4.51 -22.39
CA ASP A 66 -3.01 5.26 -21.13
C ASP A 66 -3.02 4.23 -19.99
N LYS A 67 -1.82 3.82 -19.57
CA LYS A 67 -1.66 2.76 -18.56
C LYS A 67 -2.30 3.25 -17.27
N ASN A 68 -3.25 2.46 -16.74
CA ASN A 68 -3.81 2.71 -15.42
C ASN A 68 -2.80 2.33 -14.33
N TYR A 69 -1.77 3.16 -14.13
CA TYR A 69 -0.71 2.90 -13.15
C TYR A 69 -1.27 2.74 -11.72
N LYS A 70 -2.35 3.45 -11.38
CA LYS A 70 -3.00 3.31 -10.07
C LYS A 70 -3.43 1.86 -9.82
N GLU A 71 -4.19 1.28 -10.74
CA GLU A 71 -4.69 -0.09 -10.61
C GLU A 71 -3.55 -1.12 -10.66
N LEU A 72 -2.59 -0.94 -11.56
CA LEU A 72 -1.42 -1.81 -11.65
C LEU A 72 -0.61 -1.82 -10.35
N VAL A 73 -0.37 -0.65 -9.76
CA VAL A 73 0.35 -0.52 -8.50
C VAL A 73 -0.46 -1.10 -7.34
N GLN A 74 -1.77 -0.88 -7.27
CA GLN A 74 -2.64 -1.48 -6.26
C GLN A 74 -2.56 -3.02 -6.28
N VAL A 75 -2.60 -3.63 -7.47
CA VAL A 75 -2.45 -5.08 -7.64
C VAL A 75 -1.06 -5.53 -7.21
N ALA A 76 0.00 -4.80 -7.58
CA ALA A 76 1.37 -5.13 -7.22
C ALA A 76 1.60 -5.08 -5.70
N VAL A 77 1.14 -4.02 -5.04
CA VAL A 77 1.18 -3.85 -3.57
C VAL A 77 0.41 -4.97 -2.88
N ALA A 78 -0.79 -5.32 -3.35
CA ALA A 78 -1.59 -6.39 -2.77
C ALA A 78 -0.84 -7.73 -2.79
N LYS A 79 -0.29 -8.14 -3.95
CA LYS A 79 0.46 -9.39 -4.06
C LYS A 79 1.73 -9.41 -3.20
N ALA A 80 2.49 -8.33 -3.23
CA ALA A 80 3.75 -8.23 -2.50
C ALA A 80 3.55 -8.21 -0.98
N SER A 81 2.50 -7.54 -0.50
CA SER A 81 2.14 -7.56 0.92
C SER A 81 1.66 -8.94 1.38
N ASP A 82 0.91 -9.69 0.57
CA ASP A 82 0.57 -11.10 0.88
C ASP A 82 1.83 -11.98 0.97
N TRP A 83 2.76 -11.77 0.04
CA TRP A 83 4.05 -12.45 0.06
C TRP A 83 4.84 -12.13 1.34
N MET A 84 4.88 -10.86 1.77
CA MET A 84 5.58 -10.47 2.99
C MET A 84 4.94 -11.03 4.26
N ILE A 85 3.61 -11.09 4.34
CA ILE A 85 2.91 -11.72 5.48
C ILE A 85 3.30 -13.20 5.58
N LYS A 86 3.31 -13.92 4.45
CA LYS A 86 3.69 -15.33 4.41
C LYS A 86 5.17 -15.56 4.73
N ASN A 87 6.04 -14.63 4.33
CA ASN A 87 7.49 -14.73 4.46
C ASN A 87 8.06 -13.72 5.46
N PHE A 88 7.28 -13.40 6.50
CA PHE A 88 7.61 -12.35 7.45
C PHE A 88 8.95 -12.63 8.14
N ASP A 89 9.79 -11.61 8.20
CA ASP A 89 11.10 -11.64 8.82
C ASP A 89 10.96 -11.45 10.33
N LYS A 90 11.38 -12.48 11.06
CA LYS A 90 11.35 -12.48 12.53
C LYS A 90 12.59 -11.82 13.12
N GLU A 91 13.61 -11.55 12.31
CA GLU A 91 14.86 -10.93 12.73
C GLU A 91 14.82 -9.42 12.52
N ASP A 92 14.32 -8.96 11.38
CA ASP A 92 14.35 -7.54 10.98
C ASP A 92 13.03 -7.04 10.37
N GLY A 93 11.90 -7.49 10.92
CA GLY A 93 10.57 -7.29 10.33
C GLY A 93 9.98 -5.88 10.37
N HIS A 94 10.71 -4.86 10.86
CA HIS A 94 10.16 -3.51 11.07
C HIS A 94 9.80 -2.81 9.75
N TRP A 95 10.61 -2.97 8.69
CA TRP A 95 10.27 -2.45 7.36
C TRP A 95 9.08 -3.16 6.74
N GLN A 96 9.00 -4.49 6.92
CA GLN A 96 7.84 -5.26 6.48
C GLN A 96 6.58 -4.87 7.25
N ALA A 97 6.69 -4.56 8.54
CA ALA A 97 5.56 -4.07 9.34
C ALA A 97 5.00 -2.75 8.77
N ILE A 98 5.87 -1.82 8.39
CA ILE A 98 5.47 -0.57 7.72
C ILE A 98 4.78 -0.88 6.40
N ALA A 99 5.43 -1.63 5.53
CA ALA A 99 4.92 -1.92 4.19
C ALA A 99 3.59 -2.71 4.21
N ILE A 100 3.43 -3.68 5.12
CA ILE A 100 2.19 -4.44 5.29
C ILE A 100 1.05 -3.55 5.82
N SER A 101 1.35 -2.74 6.85
CA SER A 101 0.35 -1.84 7.46
C SER A 101 -0.13 -0.79 6.46
N ARG A 102 0.78 -0.18 5.68
CA ARG A 102 0.44 0.85 4.69
C ARG A 102 -0.29 0.29 3.47
N ALA A 103 -0.04 -0.96 3.11
CA ALA A 103 -0.86 -1.73 2.17
C ALA A 103 -2.28 -2.05 2.71
N GLY A 104 -2.63 -1.61 3.93
CA GLY A 104 -3.95 -1.80 4.54
C GLY A 104 -4.17 -3.18 5.14
N LYS A 105 -3.10 -3.93 5.44
CA LYS A 105 -3.17 -5.29 5.97
C LYS A 105 -2.69 -5.37 7.42
N GLU A 106 -3.14 -6.40 8.14
CA GLU A 106 -2.71 -6.65 9.52
C GLU A 106 -1.25 -7.12 9.54
N VAL A 107 -0.41 -6.44 10.31
CA VAL A 107 0.98 -6.84 10.54
C VAL A 107 0.99 -8.16 11.32
N PRO A 108 1.81 -9.16 10.92
CA PRO A 108 1.95 -10.40 11.68
C PRO A 108 2.28 -10.17 13.16
N LYS A 109 1.43 -10.68 14.05
CA LYS A 109 1.52 -10.49 15.52
C LYS A 109 2.89 -10.85 16.10
N ILE A 110 3.56 -11.81 15.48
CA ILE A 110 4.91 -12.25 15.87
C ILE A 110 5.90 -11.09 15.95
N TYR A 111 5.73 -10.03 15.15
CA TYR A 111 6.58 -8.84 15.21
C TYR A 111 6.57 -8.19 16.61
N MET A 112 5.37 -7.86 17.11
CA MET A 112 5.22 -7.27 18.44
C MET A 112 5.48 -8.29 19.56
N GLU A 113 5.16 -9.56 19.35
CA GLU A 113 5.44 -10.62 20.34
C GLU A 113 6.94 -10.78 20.61
N LEU A 114 7.80 -10.76 19.58
CA LEU A 114 9.24 -10.87 19.74
C LEU A 114 9.84 -9.62 20.39
N LEU A 115 9.37 -8.44 20.01
CA LEU A 115 9.75 -7.17 20.61
C LEU A 115 9.40 -7.11 22.09
N ASN A 116 8.17 -7.49 22.46
CA ASN A 116 7.70 -7.47 23.84
C ASN A 116 8.38 -8.54 24.73
N LYS A 117 9.01 -9.56 24.14
CA LYS A 117 9.88 -10.51 24.85
C LYS A 117 11.33 -10.02 24.98
N GLY A 118 11.67 -8.88 24.39
CA GLY A 118 13.04 -8.35 24.37
C GLY A 118 13.98 -9.10 23.41
N GLU A 119 13.46 -9.94 22.52
CA GLU A 119 14.29 -10.82 21.66
C GLU A 119 14.87 -10.12 20.43
N LYS A 120 14.24 -9.01 19.99
CA LYS A 120 14.57 -8.27 18.76
C LYS A 120 14.60 -6.76 19.00
N LEU A 121 15.19 -6.32 20.11
CA LEU A 121 15.36 -4.90 20.40
C LEU A 121 16.41 -4.26 19.46
N PRO A 122 16.28 -2.97 19.15
CA PRO A 122 17.24 -2.26 18.32
C PRO A 122 18.65 -2.26 18.96
N ASP A 123 19.67 -2.34 18.12
CA ASP A 123 21.05 -2.03 18.51
C ASP A 123 21.14 -0.58 19.02
N ASP A 124 22.03 -0.33 19.98
CA ASP A 124 22.29 1.02 20.50
C ASP A 124 23.13 1.87 19.52
N LYS A 125 22.56 2.16 18.35
CA LYS A 125 23.17 2.92 17.26
C LYS A 125 22.17 3.93 16.68
N GLN A 126 22.68 5.08 16.26
CA GLN A 126 21.86 6.16 15.70
C GLN A 126 21.05 5.64 14.50
N GLY A 127 19.77 5.99 14.46
CA GLY A 127 18.81 5.54 13.46
C GLY A 127 18.16 4.19 13.73
N GLN A 128 18.72 3.32 14.57
CA GLN A 128 18.11 2.01 14.81
C GLN A 128 16.82 2.15 15.59
N TYR A 129 16.82 2.93 16.67
CA TYR A 129 15.60 3.21 17.42
C TYR A 129 14.54 3.88 16.55
N GLY A 130 14.89 4.88 15.72
CA GLY A 130 13.95 5.54 14.82
C GLY A 130 13.24 4.57 13.89
N LYS A 131 13.98 3.65 13.26
CA LYS A 131 13.41 2.62 12.36
C LYS A 131 12.46 1.67 13.09
N PHE A 132 12.82 1.24 14.29
CA PHE A 132 11.97 0.39 15.12
C PHE A 132 10.71 1.12 15.59
N ILE A 133 10.82 2.38 16.01
CA ILE A 133 9.68 3.22 16.38
C ILE A 133 8.67 3.29 15.23
N LEU A 134 9.13 3.55 14.00
CA LEU A 134 8.26 3.59 12.81
C LEU A 134 7.56 2.23 12.57
N GLY A 135 8.29 1.12 12.68
CA GLY A 135 7.72 -0.23 12.55
C GLY A 135 6.69 -0.57 13.62
N ILE A 136 6.96 -0.22 14.87
CA ILE A 136 6.06 -0.43 16.01
C ILE A 136 4.78 0.40 15.85
N LEU A 137 4.91 1.67 15.48
CA LEU A 137 3.76 2.54 15.21
C LEU A 137 2.90 1.97 14.07
N ALA A 138 3.53 1.47 13.00
CA ALA A 138 2.82 0.81 11.90
C ALA A 138 2.08 -0.46 12.32
N ALA A 139 2.67 -1.25 13.23
CA ALA A 139 2.02 -2.41 13.84
C ALA A 139 0.94 -2.03 14.87
N GLY A 140 0.75 -0.73 15.15
CA GLY A 140 -0.19 -0.23 16.16
C GLY A 140 0.27 -0.43 17.60
N GLY A 141 1.55 -0.72 17.83
CA GLY A 141 2.16 -0.85 19.14
C GLY A 141 2.58 0.49 19.75
N ASN A 142 2.98 0.45 21.03
CA ASN A 142 3.50 1.61 21.74
C ASN A 142 5.04 1.53 21.86
N PRO A 143 5.81 2.35 21.13
CA PRO A 143 7.28 2.31 21.20
C PRO A 143 7.84 2.81 22.55
N GLU A 144 7.02 3.47 23.37
CA GLU A 144 7.40 3.91 24.71
C GLU A 144 7.32 2.80 25.77
N ASN A 145 6.74 1.66 25.41
CA ASN A 145 6.65 0.50 26.28
C ASN A 145 6.79 -0.80 25.47
N VAL A 146 8.03 -1.20 25.22
CA VAL A 146 8.39 -2.46 24.56
C VAL A 146 9.36 -3.22 25.45
N ALA A 147 8.95 -4.37 25.99
CA ALA A 147 9.77 -5.15 26.92
C ALA A 147 10.36 -4.30 28.08
N GLU A 148 9.56 -3.40 28.65
CA GLU A 148 9.97 -2.44 29.70
C GLU A 148 10.95 -1.34 29.24
N HIS A 149 11.27 -1.26 27.94
CA HIS A 149 12.03 -0.17 27.34
C HIS A 149 11.12 0.94 26.81
N ASN A 150 11.61 2.17 26.91
CA ASN A 150 11.04 3.33 26.23
C ASN A 150 11.98 3.70 25.08
N LEU A 151 11.71 3.14 23.89
CA LEU A 151 12.59 3.27 22.72
C LEU A 151 12.68 4.72 22.24
N TYR A 152 11.64 5.52 22.47
CA TYR A 152 11.68 6.97 22.22
C TYR A 152 12.73 7.65 23.10
N LYS A 153 12.73 7.41 24.42
CA LYS A 153 13.75 7.98 25.33
C LYS A 153 15.15 7.47 25.00
N ASP A 154 15.28 6.21 24.61
CA ASP A 154 16.57 5.62 24.25
C ASP A 154 17.09 6.20 22.92
N MET A 155 16.21 6.43 21.95
CA MET A 155 16.52 7.20 20.74
C MET A 155 17.05 8.59 21.09
N ILE A 156 16.35 9.36 21.95
CA ILE A 156 16.78 10.72 22.33
C ILE A 156 18.19 10.74 22.94
N LYS A 157 18.54 9.74 23.75
CA LYS A 157 19.90 9.62 24.33
C LYS A 157 20.95 9.27 23.27
N ASN A 158 20.57 8.51 22.25
CA ASN A 158 21.48 8.03 21.22
C ASN A 158 21.66 9.03 20.07
N VAL A 159 20.64 9.87 19.80
CA VAL A 159 20.71 10.91 18.76
C VAL A 159 21.88 11.84 19.03
N SER A 160 22.87 11.77 18.16
CA SER A 160 23.98 12.71 18.16
C SER A 160 23.76 13.75 17.09
N TYR A 161 23.74 15.01 17.53
CA TYR A 161 23.52 16.17 16.69
C TYR A 161 24.83 16.96 16.50
N SER A 162 26.00 16.36 16.83
CA SER A 162 27.30 16.95 16.53
C SER A 162 27.74 16.58 15.11
N SER A 163 28.41 17.50 14.43
CA SER A 163 28.84 17.30 13.04
C SER A 163 29.85 16.16 12.86
N GLU A 164 30.59 15.82 13.92
CA GLU A 164 31.64 14.78 13.93
C GLU A 164 31.06 13.36 14.00
N SER A 165 29.87 13.19 14.58
CA SER A 165 29.19 11.90 14.76
C SER A 165 28.01 11.70 13.80
N PHE A 166 27.75 12.68 12.95
CA PHE A 166 26.62 12.67 12.03
C PHE A 166 26.67 11.45 11.08
N ASN A 167 25.55 10.72 11.00
CA ASN A 167 25.38 9.58 10.11
C ASN A 167 24.15 9.75 9.21
N MET A 168 24.35 9.90 7.88
CA MET A 168 23.25 9.97 6.91
C MET A 168 22.36 8.72 6.94
N TRP A 169 22.90 7.54 7.27
CA TRP A 169 22.12 6.29 7.30
C TRP A 169 21.29 6.11 8.57
N GLY A 170 21.42 7.03 9.52
CA GLY A 170 20.77 6.97 10.82
C GLY A 170 19.88 8.17 11.11
N LEU A 171 20.45 9.38 11.16
CA LEU A 171 19.73 10.57 11.64
C LEU A 171 18.42 10.88 10.90
N PRO A 172 18.30 10.73 9.57
CA PRO A 172 17.02 10.91 8.89
C PRO A 172 15.91 10.00 9.43
N TRP A 173 16.22 8.77 9.84
CA TRP A 173 15.23 7.85 10.41
C TRP A 173 14.83 8.24 11.83
N ASP A 174 15.74 8.78 12.64
CA ASP A 174 15.40 9.32 13.96
C ASP A 174 14.51 10.55 13.83
N LEU A 175 14.80 11.46 12.89
CA LEU A 175 13.94 12.61 12.62
C LEU A 175 12.57 12.19 12.06
N ALA A 176 12.53 11.21 11.16
CA ALA A 176 11.28 10.65 10.66
C ALA A 176 10.44 10.06 11.80
N ALA A 177 11.05 9.33 12.74
CA ALA A 177 10.37 8.81 13.92
C ALA A 177 9.85 9.92 14.85
N LEU A 178 10.61 11.00 15.06
CA LEU A 178 10.14 12.17 15.80
C LEU A 178 8.95 12.86 15.15
N ASN A 179 8.87 12.83 13.83
CA ASN A 179 7.77 13.43 13.07
C ASN A 179 6.56 12.51 12.93
N ALA A 180 6.77 11.19 13.05
CA ALA A 180 5.77 10.16 12.81
C ALA A 180 4.45 10.39 13.54
N ILE A 181 4.49 10.83 14.80
CA ILE A 181 3.31 11.20 15.60
C ILE A 181 3.44 12.59 16.24
N ASP A 182 4.33 13.42 15.67
CA ASP A 182 4.76 14.70 16.22
C ASP A 182 5.18 14.63 17.70
N TYR A 183 6.24 13.84 17.98
CA TYR A 183 6.80 13.75 19.33
C TYR A 183 7.28 15.11 19.84
N GLU A 184 6.92 15.45 21.07
CA GLU A 184 7.50 16.59 21.79
C GLU A 184 8.86 16.20 22.36
N LEU A 185 9.90 16.98 22.09
CA LEU A 185 11.23 16.75 22.64
C LEU A 185 11.31 17.19 24.11
N PRO A 186 12.02 16.46 25.00
CA PRO A 186 12.30 16.91 26.35
C PRO A 186 13.09 18.21 26.31
N LYS A 187 12.76 19.17 27.19
CA LYS A 187 13.39 20.50 27.21
C LYS A 187 14.91 20.46 27.44
N ASP A 188 15.39 19.39 28.08
CA ASP A 188 16.78 19.18 28.50
C ASP A 188 17.56 18.21 27.60
N CYS A 189 16.98 17.73 26.48
CA CYS A 189 17.68 16.79 25.58
C CYS A 189 18.82 17.41 24.76
N GLY A 190 18.95 18.74 24.76
CA GLY A 190 20.08 19.46 24.16
C GLY A 190 19.97 19.80 22.67
N PHE A 191 18.91 19.37 21.98
CA PHE A 191 18.65 19.70 20.57
C PHE A 191 17.17 19.94 20.27
N THR A 192 16.90 20.55 19.12
CA THR A 192 15.55 20.73 18.57
C THR A 192 15.37 19.91 17.28
N LYS A 193 14.12 19.74 16.81
CA LYS A 193 13.90 19.10 15.50
C LYS A 193 14.53 19.93 14.37
N GLU A 194 14.52 21.25 14.49
CA GLU A 194 15.13 22.19 13.57
C GLU A 194 16.66 22.02 13.49
N ASP A 195 17.32 21.67 14.59
CA ASP A 195 18.76 21.37 14.59
C ASP A 195 19.08 20.10 13.80
N LEU A 196 18.20 19.09 13.87
CA LEU A 196 18.34 17.86 13.07
C LEU A 196 18.08 18.13 11.59
N VAL A 197 17.05 18.94 11.26
CA VAL A 197 16.77 19.40 9.89
C VAL A 197 17.99 20.11 9.31
N LYS A 198 18.57 21.07 10.03
CA LYS A 198 19.78 21.79 9.58
C LYS A 198 20.95 20.85 9.31
N GLN A 199 21.12 19.83 10.14
CA GLN A 199 22.20 18.85 9.93
C GLN A 199 22.00 17.98 8.70
N ILE A 200 20.78 17.50 8.45
CA ILE A 200 20.48 16.78 7.21
C ILE A 200 20.73 17.69 6.01
N LEU A 201 20.23 18.94 6.06
CA LEU A 201 20.46 19.95 5.02
C LEU A 201 21.96 20.24 4.78
N SER A 202 22.80 20.15 5.82
CA SER A 202 24.25 20.34 5.68
C SER A 202 24.95 19.27 4.82
N LYS A 203 24.28 18.14 4.55
CA LYS A 203 24.76 17.06 3.67
C LYS A 203 24.23 17.15 2.25
N LYS A 204 23.49 18.22 1.94
CA LYS A 204 23.15 18.54 0.56
C LYS A 204 24.44 18.81 -0.22
N VAL A 205 24.59 18.18 -1.37
CA VAL A 205 25.71 18.38 -2.29
C VAL A 205 25.36 19.42 -3.35
N GLU A 206 26.39 20.00 -3.96
CA GLU A 206 26.26 21.07 -4.96
C GLU A 206 25.43 20.62 -6.18
N ASP A 207 25.53 19.34 -6.55
CA ASP A 207 24.84 18.79 -7.73
C ASP A 207 23.33 18.54 -7.55
N GLY A 208 22.76 18.89 -6.39
CA GLY A 208 21.31 19.03 -6.20
C GLY A 208 20.72 18.13 -5.12
N GLY A 209 21.25 16.92 -4.95
CA GLY A 209 20.76 15.94 -3.97
C GLY A 209 21.52 15.93 -2.65
N PHE A 210 21.51 14.78 -1.98
CA PHE A 210 22.19 14.53 -0.73
C PHE A 210 23.25 13.45 -0.91
N SER A 211 24.26 13.45 -0.05
CA SER A 211 25.27 12.41 -0.06
C SER A 211 25.69 12.02 1.35
N GLY A 212 25.90 10.72 1.55
CA GLY A 212 26.53 10.20 2.76
C GLY A 212 28.05 10.39 2.73
N PHE A 213 28.64 10.37 1.54
CA PHE A 213 30.08 10.43 1.32
C PHE A 213 30.42 11.08 -0.03
N GLY A 214 31.36 12.02 -0.03
CA GLY A 214 31.78 12.72 -1.24
C GLY A 214 30.80 13.82 -1.68
N ASN A 215 30.93 14.24 -2.93
CA ASN A 215 30.30 15.47 -3.45
C ASN A 215 29.27 15.22 -4.55
N ALA A 216 28.83 13.97 -4.72
CA ALA A 216 27.85 13.57 -5.73
C ALA A 216 26.58 13.05 -5.07
N THR A 217 25.44 13.29 -5.71
CA THR A 217 24.14 12.80 -5.25
C THR A 217 24.14 11.28 -5.16
N ASP A 218 23.77 10.78 -3.98
CA ASP A 218 23.45 9.37 -3.72
C ASP A 218 21.93 9.25 -3.69
N VAL A 219 21.38 8.43 -4.60
CA VAL A 219 19.92 8.28 -4.78
C VAL A 219 19.25 7.76 -3.52
N ASP A 220 19.89 6.79 -2.85
CA ASP A 220 19.35 6.18 -1.64
C ASP A 220 19.32 7.20 -0.51
N VAL A 221 20.43 7.94 -0.36
CA VAL A 221 20.57 9.00 0.65
C VAL A 221 19.58 10.12 0.42
N THR A 222 19.39 10.55 -0.82
CA THR A 222 18.37 11.53 -1.18
C THR A 222 16.97 11.04 -0.78
N GLY A 223 16.62 9.79 -1.10
CA GLY A 223 15.30 9.23 -0.79
C GLY A 223 14.94 9.34 0.68
N PHE A 224 15.69 8.71 1.58
CA PHE A 224 15.34 8.76 3.00
C PHE A 224 15.54 10.14 3.64
N SER A 225 16.36 11.02 3.06
CA SER A 225 16.47 12.41 3.52
C SER A 225 15.17 13.16 3.24
N THR A 226 14.56 12.96 2.07
CA THR A 226 13.25 13.58 1.77
C THR A 226 12.13 13.07 2.67
N VAL A 227 12.18 11.80 3.09
CA VAL A 227 11.23 11.24 4.08
C VAL A 227 11.27 12.05 5.38
N ALA A 228 12.47 12.26 5.91
CA ALA A 228 12.66 12.99 7.17
C ALA A 228 12.28 14.48 7.07
N LEU A 229 12.53 15.08 5.91
CA LEU A 229 12.34 16.50 5.64
C LEU A 229 10.92 16.88 5.20
N TYR A 230 10.14 15.94 4.69
CA TYR A 230 8.79 16.20 4.15
C TYR A 230 7.87 17.03 5.06
N PRO A 231 7.79 16.81 6.40
CA PRO A 231 6.93 17.60 7.30
C PRO A 231 7.24 19.11 7.34
N TYR A 232 8.40 19.50 6.82
CA TYR A 232 8.87 20.89 6.72
C TYR A 232 8.81 21.45 5.29
N TYR A 233 8.47 20.63 4.29
CA TYR A 233 8.49 21.01 2.86
C TYR A 233 7.64 22.25 2.55
N HIS A 234 6.49 22.41 3.23
CA HIS A 234 5.60 23.56 3.07
C HIS A 234 5.81 24.67 4.12
N LYS A 235 6.82 24.54 5.00
CA LYS A 235 7.06 25.44 6.15
C LYS A 235 8.42 26.12 6.13
N ASP A 236 9.41 25.53 5.47
CA ASP A 236 10.78 26.04 5.38
C ASP A 236 11.25 26.05 3.91
N ASP A 237 11.54 27.24 3.39
CA ASP A 237 12.01 27.43 2.01
C ASP A 237 13.34 26.71 1.73
N ASN A 238 14.22 26.56 2.72
CA ASN A 238 15.47 25.82 2.54
C ASN A 238 15.21 24.33 2.33
N VAL A 239 14.26 23.77 3.09
CA VAL A 239 13.83 22.37 2.92
C VAL A 239 13.16 22.19 1.57
N LYS A 240 12.24 23.09 1.22
CA LYS A 240 11.57 23.07 -0.09
C LYS A 240 12.58 23.08 -1.23
N ASN A 241 13.52 24.03 -1.22
CA ASN A 241 14.55 24.15 -2.24
C ASN A 241 15.45 22.91 -2.33
N ALA A 242 15.82 22.32 -1.18
CA ALA A 242 16.64 21.12 -1.15
C ALA A 242 15.91 19.89 -1.73
N MET A 243 14.62 19.73 -1.43
CA MET A 243 13.80 18.64 -1.98
C MET A 243 13.55 18.85 -3.47
N ASP A 244 13.19 20.05 -3.90
CA ASP A 244 12.96 20.37 -5.32
C ASP A 244 14.23 20.16 -6.17
N SER A 245 15.39 20.62 -5.69
CA SER A 245 16.66 20.41 -6.39
C SER A 245 17.08 18.94 -6.42
N SER A 246 16.75 18.18 -5.38
CA SER A 246 16.98 16.73 -5.34
C SER A 246 16.18 16.04 -6.45
N VAL A 247 14.90 16.40 -6.62
CA VAL A 247 14.02 15.79 -7.63
C VAL A 247 14.40 16.22 -9.05
N GLU A 248 14.87 17.46 -9.23
CA GLU A 248 15.50 17.88 -10.49
C GLU A 248 16.72 17.01 -10.81
N LYS A 249 17.62 16.84 -9.86
CA LYS A 249 18.80 15.99 -10.03
C LYS A 249 18.44 14.53 -10.34
N LEU A 250 17.45 13.96 -9.66
CA LEU A 250 16.97 12.60 -9.94
C LEU A 250 16.52 12.43 -11.39
N SER A 251 15.81 13.41 -11.96
CA SER A 251 15.41 13.33 -13.38
C SER A 251 16.59 13.29 -14.36
N GLN A 252 17.72 13.88 -13.98
CA GLN A 252 18.93 13.92 -14.80
C GLN A 252 19.76 12.64 -14.70
N VAL A 253 19.69 11.91 -13.57
CA VAL A 253 20.48 10.70 -13.33
C VAL A 253 19.70 9.39 -13.48
N GLN A 254 18.39 9.48 -13.79
CA GLN A 254 17.56 8.32 -14.13
C GLN A 254 18.10 7.64 -15.41
N ASN A 255 18.23 6.32 -15.37
CA ASN A 255 18.75 5.51 -16.48
C ASN A 255 17.68 5.30 -17.56
N GLU A 256 18.10 4.89 -18.77
CA GLU A 256 17.21 4.70 -19.93
C GLU A 256 16.07 3.69 -19.68
N ASP A 257 16.29 2.73 -18.78
CA ASP A 257 15.29 1.75 -18.32
C ASP A 257 14.23 2.32 -17.36
N GLY A 258 14.30 3.62 -17.04
CA GLY A 258 13.45 4.29 -16.07
C GLY A 258 13.88 4.09 -14.61
N GLY A 259 14.86 3.23 -14.36
CA GLY A 259 15.36 2.93 -13.01
C GLY A 259 16.50 3.84 -12.55
N PHE A 260 17.05 3.50 -11.38
CA PHE A 260 18.13 4.24 -10.73
C PHE A 260 19.21 3.30 -10.24
N LYS A 261 20.47 3.74 -10.34
CA LYS A 261 21.61 3.07 -9.71
C LYS A 261 21.85 3.63 -8.31
N GLY A 262 22.29 2.77 -7.40
CA GLY A 262 22.79 3.19 -6.10
C GLY A 262 24.26 3.59 -6.18
N SER A 263 24.84 3.95 -5.03
CA SER A 263 26.28 4.24 -4.90
C SER A 263 27.17 3.01 -5.13
N TRP A 264 26.60 1.81 -5.03
CA TRP A 264 27.30 0.54 -5.16
C TRP A 264 26.72 -0.27 -6.32
N GLY A 265 27.59 -0.90 -7.11
CA GLY A 265 27.20 -1.74 -8.24
C GLY A 265 27.01 -0.97 -9.54
N SER A 266 26.42 -1.66 -10.52
CA SER A 266 26.18 -1.13 -11.87
C SER A 266 24.75 -1.37 -12.31
N GLY A 267 24.25 -0.45 -13.14
CA GLY A 267 22.89 -0.47 -13.66
C GLY A 267 21.83 -0.12 -12.61
N SER A 268 20.58 -0.14 -13.06
CA SER A 268 19.43 0.12 -12.19
C SER A 268 19.20 -1.00 -11.20
N ASN A 269 18.70 -0.66 -10.02
CA ASN A 269 18.23 -1.61 -9.02
C ASN A 269 16.98 -1.10 -8.32
N ILE A 270 16.20 -2.02 -7.74
CA ILE A 270 14.87 -1.67 -7.21
C ILE A 270 14.93 -0.91 -5.89
N ASN A 271 15.96 -1.10 -5.07
CA ASN A 271 16.10 -0.37 -3.81
C ASN A 271 16.30 1.12 -4.05
N SER A 272 17.24 1.46 -4.93
CA SER A 272 17.45 2.87 -5.32
C SER A 272 16.27 3.44 -6.10
N ALA A 273 15.58 2.63 -6.91
CA ALA A 273 14.34 3.05 -7.57
C ALA A 273 13.23 3.37 -6.56
N ALA A 274 13.09 2.58 -5.49
CA ALA A 274 12.15 2.84 -4.40
C ALA A 274 12.48 4.15 -3.66
N GLN A 275 13.76 4.42 -3.38
CA GLN A 275 14.20 5.67 -2.74
C GLN A 275 13.96 6.89 -3.64
N ALA A 276 14.21 6.77 -4.95
CA ALA A 276 13.87 7.82 -5.90
C ALA A 276 12.36 8.07 -5.98
N LEU A 277 11.55 7.01 -5.97
CA LEU A 277 10.09 7.11 -6.00
C LEU A 277 9.56 7.87 -4.77
N MET A 278 10.08 7.56 -3.58
CA MET A 278 9.79 8.30 -2.35
C MET A 278 10.09 9.80 -2.51
N ALA A 279 11.29 10.17 -2.96
CA ALA A 279 11.68 11.57 -3.11
C ALA A 279 10.82 12.34 -4.12
N ILE A 280 10.55 11.73 -5.27
CA ILE A 280 9.75 12.34 -6.34
C ILE A 280 8.32 12.62 -5.85
N THR A 281 7.68 11.62 -5.23
CA THR A 281 6.28 11.71 -4.81
C THR A 281 6.08 12.59 -3.58
N LEU A 282 7.01 12.59 -2.62
CA LEU A 282 6.97 13.49 -1.46
C LEU A 282 7.17 14.96 -1.84
N ALA A 283 7.91 15.25 -2.92
CA ALA A 283 8.00 16.59 -3.49
C ALA A 283 6.80 16.95 -4.39
N GLY A 284 5.76 16.11 -4.45
CA GLY A 284 4.54 16.35 -5.22
C GLY A 284 4.70 16.20 -6.74
N GLN A 285 5.76 15.53 -7.21
CA GLN A 285 6.02 15.33 -8.63
C GLN A 285 5.52 13.95 -9.09
N ASP A 286 5.07 13.87 -10.34
CA ASP A 286 4.57 12.63 -10.93
C ASP A 286 5.72 11.81 -11.55
N PRO A 287 6.01 10.60 -11.02
CA PRO A 287 7.09 9.73 -11.51
C PRO A 287 6.81 9.12 -12.89
N THR A 288 5.61 9.29 -13.43
CA THR A 288 5.20 8.83 -14.77
C THR A 288 5.18 9.96 -15.81
N SER A 289 5.47 11.19 -15.38
CA SER A 289 5.51 12.36 -16.26
C SER A 289 6.66 12.29 -17.27
N GLY A 290 6.62 13.16 -18.30
CA GLY A 290 7.68 13.26 -19.30
C GLY A 290 9.07 13.57 -18.72
N LYS A 291 9.14 14.23 -17.55
CA LYS A 291 10.40 14.49 -16.83
C LYS A 291 11.07 13.20 -16.34
N PHE A 292 10.28 12.17 -16.03
CA PHE A 292 10.73 10.89 -15.48
C PHE A 292 10.49 9.70 -16.43
N THR A 293 10.24 9.99 -17.71
CA THR A 293 10.06 8.98 -18.75
C THR A 293 11.26 9.00 -19.68
N LYS A 294 11.98 7.88 -19.75
CA LYS A 294 13.12 7.67 -20.65
C LYS A 294 12.71 6.79 -21.83
N THR A 295 13.68 6.39 -22.65
CA THR A 295 13.40 5.67 -23.91
C THR A 295 12.77 4.29 -23.69
N GLU A 296 13.13 3.57 -22.62
CA GLU A 296 12.62 2.22 -22.36
C GLU A 296 11.50 2.17 -21.32
N GLY A 297 11.17 3.28 -20.65
CA GLY A 297 10.09 3.36 -19.67
C GLY A 297 10.23 4.50 -18.66
N ASN A 298 9.27 4.59 -17.74
CA ASN A 298 9.37 5.44 -16.55
C ASN A 298 9.69 4.62 -15.28
N LEU A 299 9.78 5.30 -14.14
CA LEU A 299 10.12 4.67 -12.86
C LEU A 299 9.12 3.60 -12.41
N ILE A 300 7.82 3.81 -12.63
CA ILE A 300 6.79 2.84 -12.27
C ILE A 300 6.86 1.61 -13.19
N ASP A 301 7.11 1.81 -14.49
CA ASP A 301 7.34 0.70 -15.43
C ASP A 301 8.53 -0.16 -14.99
N TYR A 302 9.65 0.48 -14.62
CA TYR A 302 10.85 -0.21 -14.13
C TYR A 302 10.54 -1.07 -12.90
N ILE A 303 9.86 -0.49 -11.90
CA ILE A 303 9.53 -1.18 -10.64
C ILE A 303 8.59 -2.36 -10.91
N LEU A 304 7.49 -2.15 -11.63
CA LEU A 304 6.51 -3.20 -11.92
C LEU A 304 7.10 -4.32 -12.76
N GLY A 305 8.06 -4.02 -13.65
CA GLY A 305 8.77 -5.00 -14.46
C GLY A 305 9.66 -5.97 -13.66
N LEU A 306 9.90 -5.71 -12.37
CA LEU A 306 10.70 -6.56 -11.49
C LEU A 306 9.87 -7.43 -10.54
N GLN A 307 8.54 -7.35 -10.60
CA GLN A 307 7.66 -8.19 -9.78
C GLN A 307 7.62 -9.63 -10.31
N ASN A 308 7.82 -10.60 -9.42
CA ASN A 308 7.67 -12.02 -9.69
C ASN A 308 6.19 -12.46 -9.61
N GLU A 309 5.89 -13.64 -10.17
CA GLU A 309 4.53 -14.22 -10.11
C GLU A 309 4.01 -14.42 -8.69
N ASP A 310 4.90 -14.68 -7.73
CA ASP A 310 4.57 -14.86 -6.30
C ASP A 310 4.34 -13.53 -5.55
N GLY A 311 4.48 -12.39 -6.23
CA GLY A 311 4.30 -11.04 -5.69
C GLY A 311 5.58 -10.37 -5.19
N SER A 312 6.66 -11.14 -4.95
CA SER A 312 7.94 -10.57 -4.51
C SER A 312 8.63 -9.75 -5.60
N PHE A 313 9.57 -8.89 -5.24
CA PHE A 313 10.35 -8.12 -6.21
C PHE A 313 11.82 -8.56 -6.24
N ASN A 314 12.36 -8.71 -7.44
CA ASN A 314 13.79 -8.93 -7.65
C ASN A 314 14.58 -7.64 -7.47
N TRP A 315 15.82 -7.76 -6.98
CA TRP A 315 16.73 -6.62 -6.85
C TRP A 315 16.98 -5.91 -8.18
N LYS A 316 17.18 -6.66 -9.27
CA LYS A 316 17.27 -6.13 -10.64
C LYS A 316 16.91 -7.22 -11.66
N LYS A 317 16.82 -6.85 -12.94
CA LYS A 317 16.46 -7.79 -14.01
C LYS A 317 17.45 -8.97 -14.05
N GLY A 318 16.93 -10.18 -13.89
CA GLY A 318 17.72 -11.41 -13.91
C GLY A 318 18.52 -11.70 -12.63
N ASP A 319 18.41 -10.87 -11.59
CA ASP A 319 19.09 -11.08 -10.31
C ASP A 319 18.14 -10.79 -9.15
N LYS A 320 17.83 -11.85 -8.39
CA LYS A 320 16.89 -11.77 -7.28
C LYS A 320 17.42 -10.90 -6.14
N GLY A 321 18.74 -10.84 -5.95
CA GLY A 321 19.37 -10.20 -4.78
C GLY A 321 18.73 -10.62 -3.44
N ASN A 322 18.76 -9.72 -2.46
CA ASN A 322 18.01 -9.90 -1.20
C ASN A 322 16.53 -9.55 -1.44
N ILE A 323 15.75 -10.59 -1.72
CA ILE A 323 14.34 -10.47 -2.10
C ILE A 323 13.46 -9.84 -1.02
N LYS A 324 13.81 -9.99 0.27
CA LYS A 324 13.05 -9.41 1.38
C LYS A 324 13.20 -7.89 1.39
N ILE A 325 14.43 -7.39 1.40
CA ILE A 325 14.73 -5.95 1.38
C ILE A 325 14.26 -5.31 0.08
N ALA A 326 14.43 -5.99 -1.06
CA ALA A 326 13.91 -5.52 -2.34
C ALA A 326 12.38 -5.34 -2.28
N THR A 327 11.66 -6.34 -1.75
CA THR A 327 10.19 -6.32 -1.68
C THR A 327 9.68 -5.28 -0.68
N GLU A 328 10.21 -5.24 0.55
CA GLU A 328 9.70 -4.34 1.60
C GLU A 328 9.89 -2.86 1.24
N GLN A 329 11.03 -2.50 0.64
CA GLN A 329 11.28 -1.12 0.23
C GLN A 329 10.43 -0.69 -0.95
N THR A 330 10.23 -1.60 -1.90
CA THR A 330 9.38 -1.35 -3.05
C THR A 330 7.94 -1.13 -2.64
N VAL A 331 7.43 -1.95 -1.71
CA VAL A 331 6.02 -1.87 -1.31
C VAL A 331 5.71 -0.56 -0.62
N TYR A 332 6.51 -0.12 0.37
CA TYR A 332 6.24 1.18 1.01
C TYR A 332 6.40 2.34 0.02
N ALA A 333 7.29 2.24 -0.97
CA ALA A 333 7.46 3.30 -1.96
C ALA A 333 6.27 3.37 -2.93
N LEU A 334 5.72 2.22 -3.31
CA LEU A 334 4.50 2.13 -4.10
C LEU A 334 3.27 2.61 -3.31
N ASP A 335 3.19 2.32 -2.00
CA ASP A 335 2.16 2.89 -1.14
C ASP A 335 2.24 4.42 -1.07
N GLN A 336 3.46 4.98 -0.99
CA GLN A 336 3.64 6.43 -1.07
C GLN A 336 3.19 7.01 -2.42
N TYR A 337 3.43 6.31 -3.53
CA TYR A 337 2.91 6.72 -4.83
C TYR A 337 1.37 6.71 -4.85
N LEU A 338 0.73 5.69 -4.27
CA LEU A 338 -0.73 5.67 -4.12
C LEU A 338 -1.23 6.84 -3.25
N TYR A 339 -0.54 7.15 -2.14
CA TYR A 339 -0.83 8.32 -1.30
C TYR A 339 -0.72 9.63 -2.08
N TYR A 340 0.31 9.76 -2.93
CA TYR A 340 0.50 10.91 -3.81
C TYR A 340 -0.68 11.06 -4.79
N LEU A 341 -1.06 9.98 -5.49
CA LEU A 341 -2.20 9.99 -6.41
C LEU A 341 -3.53 10.36 -5.73
N GLU A 342 -3.64 10.12 -4.42
CA GLU A 342 -4.85 10.36 -3.62
C GLU A 342 -4.78 11.64 -2.78
N GLY A 343 -3.66 12.38 -2.83
CA GLY A 343 -3.47 13.60 -2.05
C GLY A 343 -3.43 13.37 -0.52
N LYS A 344 -2.99 12.19 -0.08
CA LYS A 344 -2.99 11.78 1.34
C LYS A 344 -1.74 12.19 2.13
N GLY A 345 -0.80 12.88 1.51
CA GLY A 345 0.46 13.28 2.16
C GLY A 345 1.47 12.13 2.25
N SER A 346 2.07 11.94 3.42
CA SER A 346 3.17 10.98 3.63
C SER A 346 2.71 9.70 4.33
N ILE A 347 3.22 8.55 3.89
CA ILE A 347 3.02 7.27 4.57
C ILE A 347 3.83 7.14 5.88
N TRP A 348 4.66 8.13 6.20
CA TRP A 348 5.49 8.14 7.40
C TRP A 348 4.84 8.91 8.55
N GLU A 349 3.69 9.53 8.31
CA GLU A 349 2.86 10.19 9.33
C GLU A 349 1.80 9.20 9.82
N PHE A 350 1.72 9.02 11.13
CA PHE A 350 0.84 8.11 11.83
C PHE A 350 -0.08 8.93 12.74
N ASP A 351 -1.34 8.50 12.86
CA ASP A 351 -2.23 9.10 13.85
C ASP A 351 -1.70 8.78 15.25
N LYS A 352 -1.53 9.81 16.09
CA LYS A 352 -1.18 9.65 17.51
C LYS A 352 -2.31 8.90 18.21
N LYS A 353 -2.21 7.57 18.27
CA LYS A 353 -3.00 6.78 19.20
C LYS A 353 -2.49 7.13 20.59
N ILE A 354 -3.30 7.85 21.36
CA ILE A 354 -3.06 8.03 22.79
C ILE A 354 -3.18 6.63 23.38
N VAL A 355 -2.03 5.96 23.52
CA VAL A 355 -1.95 4.77 24.34
C VAL A 355 -1.83 5.30 25.76
N ASP A 356 -2.97 5.38 26.45
CA ASP A 356 -2.95 5.54 27.89
C ASP A 356 -1.98 4.49 28.47
N GLU A 357 -1.19 4.89 29.47
CA GLU A 357 -0.12 4.13 30.11
C GLU A 357 -0.41 2.62 30.19
N PRO A 358 0.62 1.76 30.08
CA PRO A 358 0.43 0.33 30.22
C PRO A 358 -0.25 0.00 31.55
N GLU A 359 -1.39 -0.67 31.46
CA GLU A 359 -2.13 -1.17 32.62
C GLU A 359 -1.19 -2.01 33.48
N LYS A 360 -0.86 -1.45 34.65
CA LYS A 360 -0.26 -2.18 35.76
C LYS A 360 -1.23 -3.29 36.16
N PRO A 361 -0.79 -4.50 36.54
CA PRO A 361 -1.70 -5.62 36.80
C PRO A 361 -2.72 -5.24 37.88
N GLU A 362 -3.98 -5.10 37.51
CA GLU A 362 -5.03 -4.67 38.44
C GLU A 362 -5.32 -5.75 39.48
N GLN A 363 -5.13 -5.41 40.75
CA GLN A 363 -5.96 -5.93 41.81
C GLN A 363 -7.40 -5.42 41.60
N PRO A 364 -8.43 -6.24 41.86
CA PRO A 364 -9.80 -5.93 41.51
C PRO A 364 -10.27 -4.68 42.27
N LYS A 365 -10.62 -3.62 41.54
CA LYS A 365 -11.28 -2.44 42.08
C LYS A 365 -12.72 -2.35 41.57
N GLU A 366 -13.54 -1.85 42.49
CA GLU A 366 -14.99 -1.66 42.43
C GLU A 366 -15.51 -0.87 41.20
N PRO A 367 -16.80 -0.99 40.86
CA PRO A 367 -17.33 -0.64 39.54
C PRO A 367 -17.29 0.87 39.23
N VAL A 368 -16.75 1.19 38.06
CA VAL A 368 -16.74 2.51 37.41
C VAL A 368 -18.15 2.88 36.90
N LYS A 369 -18.52 4.16 37.01
CA LYS A 369 -19.80 4.72 36.55
C LYS A 369 -19.99 4.62 35.01
N PRO A 370 -21.24 4.57 34.49
CA PRO A 370 -21.50 4.28 33.08
C PRO A 370 -21.13 5.43 32.14
N VAL A 371 -20.56 5.08 30.98
CA VAL A 371 -20.42 5.94 29.80
C VAL A 371 -21.83 6.29 29.28
N GLU A 372 -22.08 7.56 28.95
CA GLU A 372 -23.37 8.00 28.39
C GLU A 372 -23.69 7.24 27.07
N GLU A 373 -24.80 6.51 27.05
CA GLU A 373 -25.29 5.80 25.86
C GLU A 373 -25.75 6.80 24.79
N LYS A 374 -25.22 6.71 23.57
CA LYS A 374 -25.58 7.59 22.45
C LYS A 374 -26.71 7.05 21.57
N PHE A 375 -27.03 5.77 21.68
CA PHE A 375 -28.03 5.10 20.86
C PHE A 375 -28.86 4.14 21.69
N LYS A 376 -30.16 4.05 21.40
CA LYS A 376 -31.00 2.92 21.84
C LYS A 376 -31.23 1.99 20.67
N VAL A 377 -31.08 0.70 20.92
CA VAL A 377 -31.15 -0.33 19.89
C VAL A 377 -32.04 -1.46 20.37
N GLU A 378 -33.04 -1.80 19.56
CA GLU A 378 -33.95 -2.91 19.82
C GLU A 378 -33.98 -3.84 18.61
N ARG A 379 -33.76 -5.15 18.83
CA ARG A 379 -33.93 -6.14 17.76
C ARG A 379 -35.42 -6.29 17.46
N ILE A 380 -35.78 -6.21 16.18
CA ILE A 380 -37.13 -6.51 15.72
C ILE A 380 -37.20 -7.99 15.33
N GLY A 381 -38.07 -8.74 16.01
CA GLY A 381 -38.29 -10.17 15.81
C GLY A 381 -37.71 -11.03 16.93
N GLU A 382 -38.38 -12.15 17.21
CA GLU A 382 -38.03 -13.08 18.30
C GLU A 382 -37.43 -14.38 17.75
N GLY A 383 -36.58 -15.01 18.56
CA GLY A 383 -36.07 -16.36 18.31
C GLY A 383 -34.76 -16.45 17.51
N ASN A 384 -34.37 -17.69 17.29
CA ASN A 384 -33.14 -18.08 16.58
C ASN A 384 -33.36 -18.05 15.07
N LEU A 385 -32.28 -17.85 14.32
CA LEU A 385 -32.31 -17.91 12.86
C LEU A 385 -32.25 -19.37 12.40
N LYS A 386 -32.85 -19.69 11.26
CA LYS A 386 -32.92 -21.07 10.77
C LYS A 386 -31.86 -21.34 9.69
N LYS A 387 -31.15 -22.47 9.81
CA LYS A 387 -30.27 -22.97 8.74
C LYS A 387 -31.04 -23.23 7.43
N GLY A 388 -30.34 -23.11 6.31
CA GLY A 388 -30.91 -23.33 4.96
C GLY A 388 -31.97 -22.30 4.56
N SER A 389 -32.02 -21.13 5.20
CA SER A 389 -33.02 -20.10 4.92
C SER A 389 -32.39 -18.71 4.72
N SER A 390 -33.12 -17.82 4.06
CA SER A 390 -32.77 -16.40 4.02
C SER A 390 -33.12 -15.77 5.36
N ALA A 391 -32.13 -15.19 6.02
CA ALA A 391 -32.28 -14.46 7.25
C ALA A 391 -32.28 -12.96 6.96
N GLU A 392 -33.32 -12.26 7.41
CA GLU A 392 -33.38 -10.80 7.44
C GLU A 392 -33.38 -10.36 8.90
N ILE A 393 -32.32 -9.67 9.32
CA ILE A 393 -32.13 -9.23 10.70
C ILE A 393 -32.44 -7.73 10.75
N LYS A 394 -33.36 -7.36 11.64
CA LYS A 394 -33.85 -5.99 11.77
C LYS A 394 -33.56 -5.41 13.15
N PHE A 395 -33.18 -4.15 13.18
CA PHE A 395 -33.00 -3.36 14.39
C PHE A 395 -33.73 -2.03 14.26
N ASP A 396 -34.43 -1.66 15.32
CA ASP A 396 -34.92 -0.30 15.53
C ASP A 396 -33.82 0.48 16.26
N ILE A 397 -33.29 1.52 15.62
CA ILE A 397 -32.15 2.30 16.14
C ILE A 397 -32.56 3.75 16.31
N GLU A 398 -32.46 4.26 17.54
CA GLU A 398 -32.75 5.65 17.91
C GLU A 398 -31.44 6.37 18.26
N ASN A 399 -31.17 7.50 17.59
CA ASN A 399 -30.08 8.41 17.95
C ASN A 399 -30.53 9.30 19.11
N ILE A 400 -30.08 9.00 20.33
CA ILE A 400 -30.40 9.79 21.54
C ILE A 400 -29.36 10.88 21.83
N SER A 401 -28.39 11.07 20.93
CA SER A 401 -27.39 12.14 21.02
C SER A 401 -27.95 13.49 20.54
N LYS A 402 -27.18 14.56 20.76
CA LYS A 402 -27.55 15.94 20.38
C LYS A 402 -27.15 16.32 18.95
N ARG A 403 -26.56 15.41 18.16
CA ARG A 403 -26.05 15.68 16.81
C ARG A 403 -26.45 14.58 15.84
N ASP A 404 -26.37 14.88 14.56
CA ASP A 404 -26.54 13.88 13.52
C ASP A 404 -25.35 12.92 13.54
N GLU A 405 -25.63 11.64 13.49
CA GLU A 405 -24.62 10.59 13.60
C GLU A 405 -24.74 9.62 12.43
N GLU A 406 -23.60 9.20 11.92
CA GLU A 406 -23.54 8.12 10.94
C GLU A 406 -23.63 6.78 11.69
N VAL A 407 -24.52 5.90 11.25
CA VAL A 407 -24.78 4.60 11.88
C VAL A 407 -24.72 3.51 10.82
N THR A 408 -23.98 2.46 11.12
CA THR A 408 -23.89 1.26 10.30
C THR A 408 -24.32 0.04 11.10
N LEU A 409 -25.31 -0.69 10.59
CA LEU A 409 -25.62 -2.05 11.03
C LEU A 409 -24.84 -3.02 10.16
N ALA A 410 -23.93 -3.80 10.76
CA ALA A 410 -23.30 -4.95 10.13
C ALA A 410 -23.82 -6.24 10.77
N VAL A 411 -24.24 -7.19 9.95
CA VAL A 411 -24.62 -8.54 10.38
C VAL A 411 -23.66 -9.54 9.75
N ILE A 412 -23.09 -10.40 10.59
CA ILE A 412 -21.99 -11.28 10.20
C ILE A 412 -22.30 -12.69 10.66
N LEU A 413 -22.20 -13.66 9.74
CA LEU A 413 -22.33 -15.09 9.99
C LEU A 413 -20.95 -15.68 10.27
N TYR A 414 -20.81 -16.35 11.42
CA TYR A 414 -19.59 -17.04 11.82
C TYR A 414 -19.84 -18.53 11.99
N ASP A 415 -18.81 -19.34 11.73
CA ASP A 415 -18.74 -20.72 12.21
C ASP A 415 -18.45 -20.73 13.72
N LYS A 416 -19.20 -21.52 14.50
CA LYS A 416 -18.99 -21.63 15.96
C LYS A 416 -17.72 -22.39 16.32
N LYS A 417 -17.25 -23.31 15.46
CA LYS A 417 -16.03 -24.12 15.70
C LYS A 417 -14.78 -23.27 15.66
N ASP A 418 -14.75 -22.24 14.82
CA ASP A 418 -13.72 -21.20 14.80
C ASP A 418 -14.37 -19.82 14.65
N LYS A 419 -14.61 -19.14 15.79
CA LYS A 419 -15.25 -17.81 15.86
C LYS A 419 -14.48 -16.70 15.12
N LYS A 420 -13.38 -17.02 14.43
CA LYS A 420 -12.57 -16.10 13.61
C LYS A 420 -12.87 -16.20 12.12
N GLU A 421 -13.50 -17.26 11.64
CA GLU A 421 -13.82 -17.42 10.23
C GLU A 421 -15.20 -16.84 9.91
N MET A 422 -15.20 -15.74 9.16
CA MET A 422 -16.41 -15.10 8.65
C MET A 422 -16.92 -15.87 7.43
N ILE A 423 -18.14 -16.39 7.50
CA ILE A 423 -18.76 -17.17 6.43
C ILE A 423 -19.52 -16.27 5.46
N ASN A 424 -20.25 -15.29 5.99
CA ASN A 424 -21.02 -14.33 5.19
C ASN A 424 -21.25 -13.04 5.98
N HIS A 425 -21.52 -11.92 5.31
CA HIS A 425 -21.86 -10.67 5.96
C HIS A 425 -22.73 -9.78 5.07
N SER A 426 -23.45 -8.86 5.70
CA SER A 426 -24.22 -7.81 5.04
C SER A 426 -24.24 -6.58 5.94
N TYR A 427 -24.34 -5.39 5.36
CA TYR A 427 -24.43 -4.17 6.15
C TYR A 427 -25.33 -3.12 5.50
N VAL A 428 -25.89 -2.25 6.34
CA VAL A 428 -26.64 -1.07 5.93
C VAL A 428 -26.13 0.13 6.70
N LYS A 429 -25.89 1.21 5.97
CA LYS A 429 -25.35 2.47 6.49
C LYS A 429 -26.32 3.60 6.23
N LYS A 430 -26.60 4.41 7.25
CA LYS A 430 -27.46 5.61 7.18
C LYS A 430 -26.93 6.70 8.10
N ILE A 431 -27.35 7.93 7.88
CA ILE A 431 -27.18 9.04 8.83
C ILE A 431 -28.50 9.20 9.57
N LEU A 432 -28.45 9.17 10.91
CA LEU A 432 -29.60 9.44 11.77
C LEU A 432 -29.45 10.83 12.39
N LYS A 433 -30.46 11.67 12.19
CA LYS A 433 -30.53 12.98 12.83
C LYS A 433 -30.68 12.83 14.34
N ALA A 434 -30.31 13.87 15.08
CA ALA A 434 -30.52 13.91 16.53
C ALA A 434 -32.01 13.64 16.87
N GLY A 435 -32.28 12.63 17.70
CA GLY A 435 -33.63 12.19 18.08
C GLY A 435 -34.36 11.33 17.04
N GLU A 436 -33.74 11.01 15.89
CA GLU A 436 -34.36 10.20 14.84
C GLU A 436 -34.29 8.70 15.18
N LYS A 437 -35.38 8.00 14.87
CA LYS A 437 -35.52 6.55 15.04
C LYS A 437 -35.82 5.90 13.70
N GLU A 438 -35.02 4.93 13.29
CA GLU A 438 -35.21 4.21 12.03
C GLU A 438 -34.94 2.70 12.13
N ILE A 439 -35.58 1.96 11.22
CA ILE A 439 -35.34 0.53 11.03
C ILE A 439 -34.16 0.31 10.08
N PHE A 440 -33.21 -0.48 10.56
CA PHE A 440 -32.10 -1.04 9.79
C PHE A 440 -32.40 -2.52 9.53
N ALA A 441 -32.23 -2.97 8.30
CA ALA A 441 -32.47 -4.35 7.90
C ALA A 441 -31.29 -4.83 7.04
N ALA A 442 -30.66 -5.93 7.45
CA ALA A 442 -29.59 -6.55 6.69
C ALA A 442 -29.75 -8.08 6.75
N GLY A 443 -29.35 -8.77 5.69
CA GLY A 443 -29.64 -10.19 5.56
C GLY A 443 -28.75 -10.94 4.61
N PHE A 444 -28.78 -12.26 4.73
CA PHE A 444 -28.02 -13.20 3.92
C PHE A 444 -28.67 -14.59 3.98
N ILE A 445 -28.22 -15.51 3.12
CA ILE A 445 -28.62 -16.92 3.17
C ILE A 445 -27.72 -17.66 4.16
N ILE A 446 -28.33 -18.40 5.09
CA ILE A 446 -27.61 -19.25 6.05
C ILE A 446 -27.48 -20.66 5.45
N PRO A 447 -26.28 -21.25 5.39
CA PRO A 447 -26.11 -22.62 4.90
C PRO A 447 -26.88 -23.66 5.72
N GLU A 448 -27.22 -24.80 5.11
CA GLU A 448 -27.99 -25.88 5.75
C GLU A 448 -27.13 -26.73 6.72
N GLU A 449 -25.87 -26.94 6.37
CA GLU A 449 -24.90 -27.70 7.17
C GLU A 449 -23.92 -26.77 7.86
N GLY A 450 -23.57 -27.05 9.12
CA GLY A 450 -22.65 -26.24 9.92
C GLY A 450 -23.20 -25.90 11.30
N ASP A 451 -22.35 -25.32 12.15
CA ASP A 451 -22.74 -24.76 13.43
C ASP A 451 -22.44 -23.26 13.40
N TYR A 452 -23.49 -22.43 13.43
CA TYR A 452 -23.36 -21.02 13.12
C TYR A 452 -23.84 -20.11 14.26
N VAL A 453 -23.29 -18.89 14.28
CA VAL A 453 -23.78 -17.77 15.08
C VAL A 453 -23.76 -16.52 14.23
N VAL A 454 -24.79 -15.68 14.37
CA VAL A 454 -24.82 -14.36 13.75
C VAL A 454 -24.45 -13.32 14.79
N LYS A 455 -23.55 -12.40 14.44
CA LYS A 455 -23.25 -11.21 15.24
C LYS A 455 -23.78 -9.98 14.50
N ALA A 456 -24.64 -9.24 15.17
CA ALA A 456 -25.04 -7.90 14.76
C ALA A 456 -24.19 -6.87 15.49
N ILE A 457 -23.53 -6.01 14.73
CA ILE A 457 -22.69 -4.93 15.24
C ILE A 457 -23.24 -3.61 14.72
N ILE A 458 -23.40 -2.66 15.62
CA ILE A 458 -23.85 -1.31 15.28
C ILE A 458 -22.69 -0.39 15.62
N CYS A 459 -22.16 0.27 14.59
CA CYS A 459 -20.97 1.11 14.67
C CYS A 459 -21.16 2.42 13.90
N ASP A 460 -20.28 3.39 14.13
CA ASP A 460 -20.25 4.62 13.36
C ASP A 460 -19.70 4.44 11.95
N ASN A 461 -18.74 3.52 11.76
CA ASN A 461 -18.06 3.26 10.50
C ASN A 461 -17.59 1.80 10.38
N LEU A 462 -17.45 1.27 9.16
CA LEU A 462 -16.87 -0.05 8.87
C LEU A 462 -15.36 -0.01 8.57
N ASN A 463 -14.75 1.17 8.59
CA ASN A 463 -13.31 1.28 8.57
C ASN A 463 -12.75 0.73 9.88
N THR A 464 -12.03 -0.39 9.80
CA THR A 464 -11.47 -1.12 10.96
C THR A 464 -10.58 -0.25 11.86
N ASN A 465 -10.00 0.84 11.33
CA ASN A 465 -9.17 1.78 12.10
C ASN A 465 -9.98 2.90 12.79
N LYS A 466 -11.28 3.04 12.47
CA LYS A 466 -12.18 4.09 12.98
C LYS A 466 -13.52 3.56 13.49
N MET A 467 -13.68 2.23 13.55
CA MET A 467 -14.93 1.58 13.93
C MET A 467 -15.13 1.68 15.44
N ASN A 468 -16.00 2.58 15.87
CA ASN A 468 -16.47 2.63 17.25
C ASN A 468 -17.77 1.83 17.34
N VAL A 469 -17.76 0.77 18.15
CA VAL A 469 -18.96 0.00 18.46
C VAL A 469 -19.87 0.87 19.34
N LEU A 470 -21.04 1.20 18.82
CA LEU A 470 -21.97 2.16 19.45
C LEU A 470 -22.82 1.50 20.54
N VAL A 471 -23.08 0.19 20.42
CA VAL A 471 -23.76 -0.64 21.41
C VAL A 471 -23.13 -2.03 21.47
N LYS A 472 -23.25 -2.72 22.62
CA LYS A 472 -22.73 -4.07 22.78
C LYS A 472 -23.23 -4.98 21.64
N PRO A 473 -22.34 -5.71 20.93
CA PRO A 473 -22.74 -6.58 19.85
C PRO A 473 -23.77 -7.62 20.30
N ILE A 474 -24.74 -7.89 19.43
CA ILE A 474 -25.85 -8.79 19.71
C ILE A 474 -25.58 -10.10 18.98
N GLU A 475 -25.41 -11.19 19.74
CA GLU A 475 -25.31 -12.53 19.19
C GLU A 475 -26.71 -13.14 19.02
N ILE A 476 -26.98 -13.66 17.83
CA ILE A 476 -28.22 -14.33 17.47
C ILE A 476 -27.86 -15.77 17.12
N ALA A 477 -28.42 -16.73 17.86
CA ALA A 477 -28.17 -18.13 17.59
C ALA A 477 -28.84 -18.57 16.28
N VAL A 478 -28.20 -19.55 15.64
CA VAL A 478 -28.70 -20.20 14.43
C VAL A 478 -28.97 -21.67 14.78
N GLU A 479 -30.16 -22.15 14.43
CA GLU A 479 -30.66 -23.52 14.70
C GLU A 479 -31.01 -24.30 13.43
#